data_AF-U6MTG0-F1
#
_entry.id   AF-U6MTG0-F1
#
_cell.length_a   1.000
_cell.length_b   1.000
_cell.length_c   1.000
_cell.angle_alpha   90.00
_cell.angle_beta   90.00
_cell.angle_gamma   90.00
#
_symmetry.space_group_name_H-M   'P 1'
#
loop_
_entity.id
_entity.type
_entity.pdbx_description
1 polymer ?
#
loop_
_entity_poly.entity_id
_entity_poly.type
_entity_poly.pdbx_seq_one_letter_code
_entity_poly.pdbx_strand_id
1 'polypeptide(L)'
;MLQEESGVALNAVESVDKFVVYVHQGKWDEVLKAASMASLSEQTQQLLYEQIFFEMLELRETELARLLLRETAVLQQLRQQTPERFKRLDQLANKPFFDAKEVYQGSSKEKRRAAIAQGLEAEPAAPQPEC
;
A
#
# COMPACT_ATOMS: atom_id res chain seq x y z
N MET A 1 41.22 9.01 -10.89
CA MET A 1 41.10 8.81 -9.43
C MET A 1 41.11 10.19 -8.81
N LEU A 2 40.08 10.68 -8.13
CA LEU A 2 38.91 10.06 -7.51
C LEU A 2 37.70 10.99 -7.74
N GLN A 3 36.63 10.46 -8.33
CA GLN A 3 35.31 11.08 -8.26
C GLN A 3 34.64 10.46 -7.05
N GLU A 4 34.80 11.08 -5.89
CA GLU A 4 34.13 10.70 -4.66
C GLU A 4 33.37 11.91 -4.12
N GLU A 5 32.27 11.61 -3.43
CA GLU A 5 31.47 12.52 -2.58
C GLU A 5 30.39 13.39 -3.26
N SER A 6 29.26 12.75 -3.62
CA SER A 6 27.92 13.14 -3.09
C SER A 6 26.85 12.07 -3.41
N GLY A 7 27.18 10.79 -3.27
CA GLY A 7 26.31 9.69 -3.70
C GLY A 7 25.30 9.20 -2.66
N VAL A 8 25.35 9.67 -1.41
CA VAL A 8 24.67 9.00 -0.29
C VAL A 8 24.09 10.03 0.70
N ALA A 9 23.18 10.87 0.23
CA ALA A 9 22.21 11.57 1.08
C ALA A 9 21.06 12.09 0.22
N LEU A 10 20.54 11.28 -0.72
CA LEU A 10 19.19 11.51 -1.22
C LEU A 10 18.25 11.04 -0.10
N ASN A 11 17.92 12.02 0.73
CA ASN A 11 17.35 11.88 2.06
C ASN A 11 16.06 11.07 2.03
N ALA A 12 15.79 10.31 3.10
CA ALA A 12 14.55 9.55 3.28
C ALA A 12 13.28 10.36 2.93
N VAL A 13 13.32 11.69 3.14
CA VAL A 13 12.27 12.66 2.78
C VAL A 13 11.97 12.70 1.27
N GLU A 14 12.98 12.70 0.38
CA GLU A 14 12.75 12.68 -1.07
C GLU A 14 12.17 11.34 -1.55
N SER A 15 12.53 10.25 -0.85
CA SER A 15 11.94 8.93 -1.09
C SER A 15 10.47 8.90 -0.68
N VAL A 16 10.09 9.56 0.42
CA VAL A 16 8.70 9.65 0.88
C VAL A 16 7.85 10.50 -0.07
N ASP A 17 8.34 11.66 -0.52
CA ASP A 17 7.61 12.50 -1.49
C ASP A 17 7.30 11.74 -2.79
N LYS A 18 8.29 11.01 -3.33
CA LYS A 18 8.09 10.15 -4.50
C LYS A 18 7.10 9.02 -4.22
N PHE A 19 7.17 8.43 -3.04
CA PHE A 19 6.24 7.38 -2.62
C PHE A 19 4.80 7.92 -2.59
N VAL A 20 4.57 9.08 -1.96
CA VAL A 20 3.27 9.76 -1.93
C VAL A 20 2.74 10.02 -3.34
N VAL A 21 3.59 10.52 -4.24
CA VAL A 21 3.22 10.73 -5.64
C VAL A 21 2.82 9.42 -6.33
N TYR A 22 3.55 8.33 -6.12
CA TYR A 22 3.22 7.02 -6.69
C TYR A 22 1.87 6.49 -6.18
N VAL A 23 1.55 6.67 -4.89
CA VAL A 23 0.25 6.30 -4.32
C VAL A 23 -0.87 7.11 -4.97
N HIS A 24 -0.72 8.43 -5.08
CA HIS A 24 -1.73 9.27 -5.73
C HIS A 24 -1.95 8.90 -7.20
N GLN A 25 -0.88 8.55 -7.93
CA GLN A 25 -0.96 8.11 -9.32
C GLN A 25 -1.45 6.68 -9.48
N GLY A 26 -1.45 5.86 -8.42
CA GLY A 26 -1.78 4.44 -8.49
C GLY A 26 -0.70 3.60 -9.17
N LYS A 27 0.56 4.02 -9.09
CA LYS A 27 1.72 3.26 -9.59
C LYS A 27 2.09 2.16 -8.60
N TRP A 28 1.22 1.15 -8.48
CA TRP A 28 1.33 0.13 -7.43
C TRP A 28 2.62 -0.68 -7.47
N ASP A 29 3.21 -0.91 -8.64
CA ASP A 29 4.54 -1.54 -8.75
C ASP A 29 5.64 -0.73 -8.07
N GLU A 30 5.67 0.59 -8.31
CA GLU A 30 6.66 1.49 -7.71
C GLU A 30 6.41 1.68 -6.21
N VAL A 31 5.14 1.73 -5.81
CA VAL A 31 4.73 1.75 -4.41
C VAL A 31 5.19 0.48 -3.68
N LEU A 32 4.95 -0.70 -4.24
CA LEU A 32 5.35 -1.97 -3.61
C LEU A 32 6.88 -2.10 -3.52
N LYS A 33 7.61 -1.66 -4.55
CA LYS A 33 9.07 -1.57 -4.49
C LYS A 33 9.53 -0.65 -3.35
N ALA A 34 8.98 0.56 -3.28
CA ALA A 34 9.30 1.51 -2.20
C ALA A 34 8.93 0.96 -0.82
N ALA A 35 7.76 0.34 -0.67
CA ALA A 35 7.29 -0.27 0.57
C ALA A 35 8.19 -1.40 1.05
N SER A 36 8.84 -2.15 0.14
CA SER A 36 9.77 -3.23 0.50
C SER A 36 11.09 -2.72 1.11
N MET A 37 11.48 -1.50 0.78
CA MET A 37 12.70 -0.84 1.29
C MET A 37 12.41 0.03 2.51
N ALA A 38 11.16 0.41 2.74
CA ALA A 38 10.73 1.26 3.84
C ALA A 38 10.24 0.43 5.04
N SER A 39 10.60 0.85 6.25
CA SER A 39 10.03 0.29 7.48
C SER A 39 8.68 0.94 7.77
N LEU A 40 7.62 0.44 7.13
CA LEU A 40 6.26 0.92 7.34
C LEU A 40 5.63 0.27 8.57
N SER A 41 4.85 1.03 9.34
CA SER A 41 3.97 0.48 10.37
C SER A 41 2.98 -0.52 9.79
N GLU A 42 2.58 -1.47 10.62
CA GLU A 42 1.62 -2.51 10.23
C GLU A 42 0.30 -1.90 9.72
N GLN A 43 -0.18 -0.84 10.38
CA GLN A 43 -1.41 -0.16 10.00
C GLN A 43 -1.33 0.41 8.58
N THR A 44 -0.23 1.08 8.25
CA THR A 44 -0.02 1.65 6.90
C THR A 44 0.12 0.57 5.85
N GLN A 45 0.81 -0.54 6.16
CA GLN A 45 0.89 -1.69 5.26
C GLN A 45 -0.50 -2.29 4.98
N GLN A 46 -1.32 -2.51 6.01
CA GLN A 46 -2.67 -3.05 5.84
C GLN A 46 -3.53 -2.13 4.95
N LEU A 47 -3.52 -0.82 5.21
CA LEU A 47 -4.24 0.16 4.40
C LEU A 47 -3.79 0.17 2.94
N LEU A 48 -2.48 0.08 2.71
CA LEU A 48 -1.89 0.04 1.38
C LEU A 48 -2.34 -1.21 0.59
N TYR A 49 -2.15 -2.40 1.17
CA TYR A 49 -2.49 -3.65 0.49
C TYR A 49 -4.01 -3.79 0.25
N GLU A 50 -4.85 -3.29 1.16
CA GLU A 50 -6.30 -3.22 0.93
C GLU A 50 -6.67 -2.28 -0.22
N GLN A 51 -5.98 -1.15 -0.36
CA GLN A 51 -6.22 -0.24 -1.47
C GLN A 51 -5.81 -0.85 -2.80
N ILE A 52 -4.64 -1.51 -2.86
CA ILE A 52 -4.21 -2.25 -4.06
C ILE A 52 -5.26 -3.30 -4.41
N PHE A 53 -5.71 -4.09 -3.42
CA PHE A 53 -6.76 -5.09 -3.60
C PHE A 53 -8.04 -4.50 -4.21
N PHE A 54 -8.54 -3.38 -3.68
CA PHE A 54 -9.73 -2.72 -4.23
C PHE A 54 -9.56 -2.25 -5.67
N GLU A 55 -8.37 -1.78 -6.03
CA GLU A 55 -8.09 -1.34 -7.39
C GLU A 55 -7.89 -2.51 -8.36
N MET A 56 -7.36 -3.65 -7.90
CA MET A 56 -7.35 -4.86 -8.72
C MET A 56 -8.78 -5.33 -9.03
N LEU A 57 -9.71 -5.24 -8.06
CA LEU A 57 -11.12 -5.51 -8.32
C LEU A 57 -11.76 -4.51 -9.31
N GLU A 58 -11.40 -3.24 -9.21
CA GLU A 58 -11.88 -2.18 -10.11
C GLU A 58 -11.41 -2.42 -11.56
N LEU A 59 -10.15 -2.85 -11.73
CA LEU A 59 -9.55 -3.21 -13.02
C LEU A 59 -10.01 -4.56 -13.57
N ARG A 60 -10.90 -5.28 -12.86
CA ARG A 60 -11.35 -6.64 -13.20
C ARG A 60 -10.25 -7.71 -13.12
N GLU A 61 -9.14 -7.40 -12.46
CA GLU A 61 -8.06 -8.36 -12.19
C GLU A 61 -8.36 -9.19 -10.94
N THR A 62 -9.52 -9.85 -10.92
CA THR A 62 -10.05 -10.52 -9.73
C THR A 62 -9.19 -11.72 -9.29
N GLU A 63 -8.55 -12.41 -10.23
CA GLU A 63 -7.59 -13.48 -9.89
C GLU A 63 -6.39 -12.93 -9.13
N LEU A 64 -5.85 -11.78 -9.56
CA LEU A 64 -4.73 -11.12 -8.90
C LEU A 64 -5.15 -10.60 -7.52
N ALA A 65 -6.35 -10.04 -7.41
CA ALA A 65 -6.91 -9.63 -6.11
C ALA A 65 -7.02 -10.81 -5.12
N ARG A 66 -7.48 -11.98 -5.58
CA ARG A 66 -7.52 -13.20 -4.76
C ARG A 66 -6.14 -13.74 -4.42
N LEU A 67 -5.20 -13.68 -5.36
CA LEU A 67 -3.81 -14.05 -5.12
C LEU A 67 -3.19 -13.16 -4.04
N LEU A 68 -3.41 -11.84 -4.11
CA LEU A 68 -2.97 -10.90 -3.07
C LEU A 68 -3.53 -11.30 -1.70
N LEU A 69 -4.83 -11.56 -1.60
CA LEU A 69 -5.45 -11.99 -0.33
C LEU A 69 -4.79 -13.24 0.24
N ARG A 70 -4.45 -14.23 -0.60
CA ARG A 70 -3.93 -15.53 -0.15
C ARG A 70 -2.43 -15.51 0.16
N GLU A 71 -1.63 -14.83 -0.65
CA GLU A 71 -0.17 -14.93 -0.61
C GLU A 71 0.50 -13.78 0.15
N THR A 72 -0.18 -12.65 0.34
CA THR A 72 0.42 -11.49 1.02
C THR A 72 0.40 -11.67 2.54
N ALA A 73 1.58 -11.69 3.16
CA ALA A 73 1.73 -11.84 4.60
C ALA A 73 0.89 -10.83 5.41
N VAL A 74 0.88 -9.56 4.99
CA VAL A 74 0.09 -8.48 5.64
C VAL A 74 -1.42 -8.79 5.64
N LEU A 75 -1.94 -9.33 4.53
CA LEU A 75 -3.36 -9.69 4.43
C LEU A 75 -3.69 -10.99 5.19
N GLN A 76 -2.73 -11.92 5.28
CA GLN A 76 -2.86 -13.10 6.14
C GLN A 76 -2.82 -12.73 7.63
N GLN A 77 -2.04 -11.73 8.02
CA GLN A 77 -2.04 -11.19 9.37
C GLN A 77 -3.37 -10.49 9.70
N LEU A 78 -3.90 -9.71 8.75
CA LEU A 78 -5.23 -9.10 8.87
C LEU A 78 -6.32 -10.15 9.12
N ARG A 79 -6.24 -11.34 8.49
CA ARG A 79 -7.16 -12.46 8.73
C ARG A 79 -7.17 -12.91 10.19
N GLN A 80 -6.01 -12.91 10.84
CA GLN A 80 -5.87 -13.35 12.24
C GLN A 80 -6.34 -12.27 13.21
N GLN A 81 -6.02 -11.00 12.93
CA GLN A 81 -6.33 -9.88 13.81
C GLN A 81 -7.78 -9.37 13.69
N THR A 82 -8.30 -9.33 12.46
CA THR A 82 -9.63 -8.81 12.17
C THR A 82 -10.32 -9.68 11.12
N PRO A 83 -10.77 -10.90 11.51
CA PRO A 83 -11.34 -11.87 10.58
C PRO A 83 -12.56 -11.35 9.82
N GLU A 84 -13.39 -10.50 10.44
CA GLU A 84 -14.55 -9.88 9.77
C GLU A 84 -14.13 -8.95 8.62
N ARG A 85 -13.03 -8.20 8.79
CA ARG A 85 -12.49 -7.33 7.74
C ARG A 85 -11.93 -8.17 6.59
N PHE A 86 -11.18 -9.23 6.88
CA PHE A 86 -10.70 -10.16 5.85
C PHE A 86 -11.85 -10.85 5.11
N LYS A 87 -12.86 -11.35 5.83
CA LYS A 87 -14.06 -11.98 5.25
C LYS A 87 -14.78 -11.04 4.30
N ARG A 88 -14.86 -9.75 4.61
CA ARG A 88 -15.41 -8.75 3.71
C ARG A 88 -14.60 -8.64 2.41
N LEU A 89 -13.27 -8.60 2.49
CA LEU A 89 -12.42 -8.56 1.28
C LEU A 89 -12.67 -9.79 0.42
N ASP A 90 -12.71 -10.98 1.02
CA ASP A 90 -13.01 -12.23 0.33
C ASP A 90 -14.39 -12.22 -0.35
N GLN A 91 -15.43 -11.71 0.33
CA GLN A 91 -16.76 -11.54 -0.26
C GLN A 91 -16.74 -10.60 -1.46
N LEU A 92 -16.03 -9.47 -1.38
CA LEU A 92 -15.90 -8.53 -2.49
C LEU A 92 -15.20 -9.17 -3.70
N ALA A 93 -14.18 -10.01 -3.47
CA ALA A 93 -13.45 -10.72 -4.52
C ALA A 93 -14.27 -11.81 -5.23
N ASN A 94 -15.37 -12.27 -4.62
CA ASN A 94 -16.26 -13.27 -5.19
C ASN A 94 -17.51 -12.67 -5.86
N LYS A 95 -17.63 -11.35 -5.90
CA LYS A 95 -18.77 -10.69 -6.56
C LYS A 95 -18.63 -10.71 -8.09
N PRO A 96 -19.76 -10.85 -8.81
CA PRO A 96 -19.76 -10.89 -10.28
C PRO A 96 -19.45 -9.54 -10.92
N PHE A 97 -19.64 -8.44 -10.19
CA PHE A 97 -19.34 -7.08 -10.66
C PHE A 97 -18.78 -6.23 -9.50
N PHE A 98 -18.05 -5.18 -9.88
CA PHE A 98 -17.51 -4.21 -8.93
C PHE A 98 -18.56 -3.13 -8.66
N ASP A 99 -18.84 -2.91 -7.38
CA ASP A 99 -19.65 -1.79 -6.89
C ASP A 99 -18.76 -0.85 -6.06
N ALA A 100 -18.46 0.32 -6.63
CA ALA A 100 -17.61 1.32 -5.99
C ALA A 100 -18.17 1.78 -4.63
N LYS A 101 -19.51 1.87 -4.47
CA LYS A 101 -20.12 2.33 -3.21
C LYS A 101 -19.88 1.34 -2.09
N GLU A 102 -19.95 0.06 -2.41
CA GLU A 102 -19.74 -1.01 -1.44
C GLU A 102 -18.26 -1.22 -1.12
N VAL A 103 -17.41 -1.19 -2.14
CA VAL A 103 -15.96 -1.36 -1.99
C VAL A 103 -15.37 -0.21 -1.17
N TYR A 104 -15.71 1.03 -1.52
CA TYR A 104 -15.18 2.21 -0.84
C TYR A 104 -16.00 2.66 0.37
N GLN A 105 -17.09 1.97 0.71
CA GLN A 105 -17.90 2.23 1.92
C GLN A 105 -18.37 3.68 2.05
N GLY A 106 -18.78 4.29 0.93
CA GLY A 106 -19.17 5.70 0.90
C GLY A 106 -18.01 6.72 0.93
N SER A 107 -16.76 6.24 1.00
CA SER A 107 -15.57 7.04 0.67
C SER A 107 -15.30 7.01 -0.84
N SER A 108 -14.23 7.68 -1.26
CA SER A 108 -13.72 7.60 -2.64
C SER A 108 -12.34 6.97 -2.69
N LYS A 109 -11.98 6.46 -3.87
CA LYS A 109 -10.65 5.96 -4.19
C LYS A 109 -9.56 6.98 -3.85
N GLU A 110 -9.76 8.23 -4.25
CA GLU A 110 -8.83 9.34 -4.05
C GLU A 110 -8.67 9.67 -2.56
N LYS A 111 -9.77 9.68 -1.80
CA LYS A 111 -9.72 9.90 -0.35
C LYS A 111 -8.93 8.81 0.37
N ARG A 112 -9.09 7.55 -0.06
CA ARG A 112 -8.32 6.43 0.50
C ARG A 112 -6.84 6.54 0.15
N ARG A 113 -6.51 6.84 -1.10
CA ARG A 113 -5.12 7.11 -1.53
C ARG A 113 -4.50 8.25 -0.71
N ALA A 114 -5.23 9.34 -0.49
CA ALA A 114 -4.77 10.47 0.31
C ALA A 114 -4.53 10.08 1.78
N ALA A 115 -5.40 9.26 2.39
CA ALA A 115 -5.20 8.77 3.74
C ALA A 115 -3.95 7.87 3.87
N ILE A 116 -3.67 7.06 2.85
CA ILE A 116 -2.45 6.24 2.80
C ILE A 116 -1.22 7.13 2.64
N ALA A 117 -1.26 8.11 1.76
CA ALA A 117 -0.18 9.09 1.59
C ALA A 117 0.14 9.82 2.90
N GLN A 118 -0.87 10.29 3.63
CA GLN A 118 -0.69 10.90 4.96
C GLN A 118 -0.10 9.92 5.97
N GLY A 119 -0.52 8.65 5.94
CA GLY A 119 0.07 7.60 6.75
C GLY A 119 1.56 7.41 6.47
N LEU A 120 1.94 7.39 5.19
CA LEU A 120 3.34 7.28 4.76
C LEU A 120 4.20 8.48 5.20
N GLU A 121 3.66 9.70 5.14
CA GLU A 121 4.35 10.91 5.62
C GLU A 121 4.55 10.91 7.14
N ALA A 122 3.67 10.25 7.88
CA ALA A 122 3.74 10.14 9.33
C ALA A 122 4.63 8.98 9.82
N GLU A 123 5.09 8.11 8.92
CA GLU A 123 6.00 7.03 9.29
C GLU A 123 7.34 7.62 9.78
N PRO A 124 7.90 7.11 10.89
CA PRO A 124 9.19 7.57 11.35
C PRO A 124 10.24 7.28 10.28
N ALA A 125 11.05 8.29 9.94
CA ALA A 125 12.20 8.08 9.06
C ALA A 125 13.05 6.95 9.64
N ALA A 126 13.39 5.96 8.80
CA ALA A 126 14.17 4.80 9.22
C ALA A 126 15.41 5.27 10.01
N PRO A 127 15.76 4.63 11.13
CA PRO A 127 16.94 5.01 11.89
C PRO A 127 18.15 4.97 10.96
N GLN A 128 18.84 6.10 10.82
CA GLN A 128 20.10 6.16 10.08
C GLN A 128 21.09 5.20 10.79
N PRO A 129 21.81 4.33 10.06
CA PRO A 129 22.85 3.55 10.69
C PRO A 129 23.91 4.51 11.21
N GLU A 130 24.05 4.61 12.53
CA GLU A 130 25.19 5.27 13.17
C GLU A 130 26.45 4.49 12.77
N CYS A 131 27.36 5.14 12.04
CA CYS A 131 28.68 4.61 11.71
C CYS A 131 29.58 4.52 12.95
#